data_AF-A0A7K9Y7C2-F1
#
_entry.id   AF-A0A7K9Y7C2-F1
#
_cell.length_a   1.000
_cell.length_b   1.000
_cell.length_c   1.000
_cell.angle_alpha   90.00
_cell.angle_beta   90.00
_cell.angle_gamma   90.00
#
_symmetry.space_group_name_H-M   'P 1'
#
loop_
_entity.id
_entity.type
_entity.pdbx_description
1 polymer ?
#
loop_
_entity_poly.entity_id
_entity_poly.type
_entity_poly.pdbx_seq_one_letter_code
_entity_poly.pdbx_strand_id
1 'polypeptide(L)'
;MRAERCCGVCGGGAARYRCPRCSAPYCSVPCCRAHRERCAPRGEPPAEERATQRGPPVDGSWSVADILTEEDEQDRVPLQKLRLLGESEELRGLLLNPHLRQLLLTIDQAEEKSSLMKKYMQEPLFVEFADCCLRIVEPPEKENILPE
;
A
#
# COMPACT_ATOMS: atom_id res chain seq x y z
N MET A 1 11.52 -38.05 13.69
CA MET A 1 10.94 -38.41 12.39
C MET A 1 10.37 -37.14 11.77
N ARG A 2 10.84 -36.71 10.59
CA ARG A 2 10.29 -35.54 9.90
C ARG A 2 8.99 -35.96 9.22
N ALA A 3 7.89 -35.28 9.53
CA ALA A 3 6.61 -35.52 8.85
C ALA A 3 6.73 -35.06 7.39
N GLU A 4 6.62 -36.00 6.46
CA GLU A 4 6.53 -35.74 5.03
C GLU A 4 5.32 -34.83 4.79
N ARG A 5 5.53 -33.64 4.23
CA ARG A 5 4.44 -32.71 3.97
C ARG A 5 3.58 -33.27 2.84
N CYS A 6 2.36 -33.68 3.14
CA CYS A 6 1.43 -34.16 2.12
C CYS A 6 0.82 -33.01 1.32
N CYS A 7 0.52 -33.27 0.05
CA CYS A 7 -0.28 -32.40 -0.79
C CYS A 7 -1.67 -32.20 -0.17
N GLY A 8 -2.06 -30.95 0.10
CA GLY A 8 -3.38 -30.59 0.62
C GLY A 8 -4.53 -30.72 -0.38
N VAL A 9 -4.24 -31.21 -1.60
CA VAL A 9 -5.21 -31.39 -2.68
C VAL A 9 -5.53 -32.86 -2.91
N CYS A 10 -4.51 -33.70 -3.06
CA CYS A 10 -4.67 -35.12 -3.33
C CYS A 10 -4.27 -36.03 -2.16
N GLY A 11 -3.72 -35.49 -1.07
CA GLY A 11 -3.32 -36.22 0.13
C GLY A 11 -2.13 -37.19 -0.01
N GLY A 12 -1.82 -37.65 -1.23
CA GLY A 12 -0.88 -38.76 -1.45
C GLY A 12 0.53 -38.36 -1.90
N GLY A 13 0.72 -37.18 -2.48
CA GLY A 13 2.04 -36.75 -2.99
C GLY A 13 2.85 -35.95 -1.97
N ALA A 14 4.17 -36.17 -1.92
CA ALA A 14 5.08 -35.26 -1.21
C ALA A 14 4.97 -33.85 -1.80
N ALA A 15 4.60 -32.88 -0.97
CA ALA A 15 4.38 -31.52 -1.37
C ALA A 15 5.69 -30.82 -1.71
N ARG A 16 5.93 -30.63 -3.00
CA ARG A 16 7.14 -30.01 -3.57
C ARG A 16 7.01 -28.49 -3.64
N TYR A 17 5.78 -27.97 -3.61
CA TYR A 17 5.48 -26.57 -3.87
C TYR A 17 4.40 -26.04 -2.91
N ARG A 18 4.27 -24.72 -2.80
CA ARG A 18 3.25 -24.06 -1.97
C ARG A 18 2.54 -22.93 -2.72
N CYS A 19 1.27 -22.72 -2.40
CA CYS A 19 0.48 -21.63 -2.97
C CYS A 19 0.87 -20.28 -2.34
N PRO A 20 1.16 -19.21 -3.13
CA PRO A 20 1.52 -17.91 -2.56
C PRO A 20 0.36 -17.20 -1.86
N ARG A 21 -0.91 -17.56 -2.13
CA ARG A 21 -2.09 -16.87 -1.57
C ARG A 21 -2.56 -17.41 -0.21
N CYS A 22 -2.35 -18.69 0.06
CA CYS A 22 -2.81 -19.33 1.30
C CYS A 22 -1.77 -20.28 1.93
N SER A 23 -0.57 -20.37 1.35
CA SER A 23 0.52 -21.26 1.77
C SER A 23 0.21 -22.76 1.73
N ALA A 24 -0.92 -23.18 1.12
CA ALA A 24 -1.30 -24.58 1.03
C ALA A 24 -0.26 -25.42 0.25
N PRO A 25 0.19 -26.58 0.79
CA PRO A 25 1.17 -27.44 0.15
C PRO A 25 0.56 -28.25 -1.00
N TYR A 26 1.26 -28.39 -2.13
CA TYR A 26 0.83 -29.21 -3.26
C TYR A 26 1.99 -29.96 -3.93
N CYS A 27 1.69 -31.09 -4.59
CA CYS A 27 2.72 -31.94 -5.21
C CYS A 27 3.00 -31.63 -6.68
N SER A 28 2.04 -31.05 -7.42
CA SER A 28 2.17 -30.85 -8.86
C SER A 28 1.26 -29.73 -9.41
N VAL A 29 1.52 -29.29 -10.64
CA VAL A 29 0.73 -28.28 -11.35
C VAL A 29 -0.79 -28.59 -11.41
N PRO A 30 -1.26 -29.83 -11.69
CA PRO A 30 -2.69 -30.13 -11.64
C PRO A 30 -3.29 -29.93 -10.23
N CYS A 31 -2.54 -30.25 -9.17
CA CYS A 31 -2.98 -29.95 -7.80
C CYS A 31 -3.04 -28.43 -7.54
N CYS A 32 -2.10 -27.65 -8.10
CA CYS A 32 -2.14 -26.20 -8.02
C CYS A 32 -3.40 -25.61 -8.69
N ARG A 33 -3.77 -26.10 -9.88
CA ARG A 33 -4.98 -25.64 -10.58
C ARG A 33 -6.25 -25.97 -9.81
N ALA A 34 -6.39 -27.21 -9.35
CA ALA A 34 -7.54 -27.64 -8.53
C ALA A 34 -7.63 -26.85 -7.20
N HIS A 35 -6.48 -26.53 -6.60
CA HIS A 35 -6.42 -25.69 -5.41
C HIS A 35 -6.85 -24.25 -5.69
N ARG A 36 -6.40 -23.64 -6.81
CA ARG A 36 -6.68 -22.24 -7.17
C ARG A 36 -8.17 -21.94 -7.26
N GLU A 37 -8.99 -22.88 -7.73
CA GLU A 37 -10.44 -22.68 -7.86
C GLU A 37 -11.15 -22.57 -6.50
N ARG A 38 -10.55 -23.10 -5.43
CA ARG A 38 -11.07 -23.07 -4.05
C ARG A 38 -10.14 -22.30 -3.11
N CYS A 39 -9.20 -21.54 -3.66
CA CYS A 39 -8.17 -20.84 -2.89
C CYS A 39 -8.76 -19.56 -2.30
N ALA A 40 -9.13 -19.62 -1.02
CA ALA A 40 -9.43 -18.43 -0.24
C ALA A 40 -8.10 -17.76 0.20
N PRO A 41 -8.03 -16.41 0.22
CA PRO A 41 -6.97 -15.73 0.96
C PRO A 41 -7.05 -16.18 2.43
N ARG A 42 -5.89 -16.26 3.08
CA ARG A 42 -5.79 -16.75 4.45
C ARG A 42 -6.58 -15.82 5.38
N GLY A 43 -7.85 -16.14 5.62
CA GLY A 43 -8.63 -15.56 6.70
C GLY A 43 -7.96 -15.93 8.01
N GLU A 44 -7.81 -14.93 8.87
CA GLU A 44 -7.31 -15.07 10.22
C GLU A 44 -8.03 -16.23 10.93
N PRO A 45 -7.31 -17.16 11.57
CA PRO A 45 -7.98 -18.15 12.41
C PRO A 45 -8.62 -17.42 13.60
N PRO A 46 -9.87 -17.75 13.99
CA PRO A 46 -10.42 -17.32 15.26
C PRO A 46 -9.47 -17.79 16.36
N ALA A 47 -9.12 -16.87 17.25
CA ALA A 47 -8.32 -17.14 18.42
C ALA A 47 -9.02 -18.20 19.27
N GLU A 48 -8.47 -19.42 19.28
CA GLU A 48 -8.64 -20.33 20.40
C GLU A 48 -7.28 -20.55 21.06
N GLU A 49 -7.32 -20.30 22.35
CA GLU A 49 -6.25 -20.25 23.32
C GLU A 49 -5.43 -21.54 23.29
N ARG A 50 -4.09 -21.42 23.31
CA ARG A 50 -3.22 -22.12 24.28
C ARG A 50 -1.88 -21.39 24.40
N ALA A 51 -1.60 -20.97 25.62
CA ALA A 51 -0.35 -20.41 26.08
C ALA A 51 0.87 -21.28 25.73
N THR A 52 1.98 -20.63 25.35
CA THR A 52 3.33 -20.82 25.93
C THR A 52 4.43 -20.27 25.00
N GLN A 53 5.24 -19.36 25.56
CA GLN A 53 6.62 -18.99 25.20
C GLN A 53 6.90 -17.97 24.06
N ARG A 54 6.96 -16.70 24.49
CA ARG A 54 8.12 -15.78 24.43
C ARG A 54 8.87 -15.64 23.09
N GLY A 55 8.48 -14.62 22.34
CA GLY A 55 9.34 -13.76 21.52
C GLY A 55 8.71 -12.36 21.50
N PRO A 56 9.47 -11.25 21.46
CA PRO A 56 8.86 -9.93 21.34
C PRO A 56 8.12 -9.87 20.00
N PRO A 57 6.93 -9.25 19.94
CA PRO A 57 6.30 -8.98 18.65
C PRO A 57 7.21 -7.99 17.93
N VAL A 58 7.86 -8.45 16.85
CA VAL A 58 8.40 -7.51 15.89
C VAL A 58 7.19 -6.81 15.29
N ASP A 59 7.09 -5.55 15.67
CA ASP A 59 6.28 -4.50 15.12
C ASP A 59 5.86 -4.82 13.68
N GLY A 60 4.62 -5.27 13.53
CA GLY A 60 3.93 -5.39 12.25
C GLY A 60 3.56 -4.02 11.72
N SER A 61 4.49 -3.06 11.78
CA SER A 61 4.47 -1.91 10.90
C SER A 61 4.74 -2.48 9.53
N TRP A 62 3.68 -2.55 8.71
CA TRP A 62 3.82 -2.67 7.27
C TRP A 62 4.70 -1.51 6.82
N SER A 63 6.01 -1.72 6.82
CA SER A 63 6.94 -0.75 6.29
C SER A 63 6.65 -0.68 4.81
N VAL A 64 6.17 0.49 4.40
CA VAL A 64 5.80 0.89 3.03
C VAL A 64 7.00 0.85 2.06
N ALA A 65 8.10 0.24 2.48
CA ALA A 65 9.35 0.04 1.76
C ALA A 65 9.31 -1.22 0.87
N ASP A 66 8.55 -2.26 1.24
CA ASP A 66 8.50 -3.52 0.45
C ASP A 66 7.58 -3.45 -0.79
N ILE A 67 6.92 -2.31 -1.06
CA ILE A 67 5.97 -2.14 -2.18
C ILE A 67 6.51 -1.18 -3.25
N LEU A 68 7.50 -0.34 -2.92
CA LEU A 68 8.04 0.63 -3.86
C LEU A 68 9.30 0.10 -4.51
N THR A 69 9.38 0.25 -5.82
CA THR A 69 10.66 0.10 -6.52
C THR A 69 11.53 1.32 -6.21
N GLU A 70 12.85 1.18 -6.30
CA GLU A 70 13.82 2.28 -6.09
C GLU A 70 13.46 3.59 -6.84
N GLU A 71 12.69 3.49 -7.94
CA GLU A 71 12.21 4.62 -8.76
C GLU A 71 11.05 5.39 -8.09
N ASP A 72 10.12 4.70 -7.42
CA ASP A 72 8.99 5.32 -6.68
C ASP A 72 9.45 6.04 -5.39
N GLU A 73 10.68 5.77 -4.90
CA GLU A 73 11.23 6.45 -3.73
C GLU A 73 11.61 7.91 -4.03
N GLN A 74 11.91 8.25 -5.29
CA GLN A 74 12.20 9.63 -5.69
C GLN A 74 10.95 10.51 -5.73
N ASP A 75 9.80 9.96 -6.12
CA ASP A 75 8.52 10.68 -6.16
C ASP A 75 7.88 10.85 -4.77
N ARG A 76 8.44 10.20 -3.74
CA ARG A 76 7.96 10.35 -2.36
C ARG A 76 8.41 11.67 -1.75
N VAL A 77 7.43 12.50 -1.39
CA VAL A 77 7.68 13.73 -0.60
C VAL A 77 8.17 13.36 0.80
N PRO A 78 9.36 13.85 1.24
CA PRO A 78 9.87 13.60 2.59
C PRO A 78 8.95 14.18 3.67
N LEU A 79 8.84 13.48 4.81
CA LEU A 79 8.04 13.93 5.97
C LEU A 79 8.38 15.35 6.43
N GLN A 80 9.64 15.78 6.29
CA GLN A 80 10.06 17.13 6.64
C GLN A 80 9.37 18.19 5.78
N LYS A 81 9.27 17.96 4.46
CA LYS A 81 8.55 18.84 3.54
C LYS A 81 7.03 18.79 3.76
N LEU A 82 6.49 17.62 4.10
CA LEU A 82 5.08 17.49 4.44
C LEU A 82 4.69 18.30 5.68
N ARG A 83 5.59 18.50 6.65
CA ARG A 83 5.31 19.39 7.79
C ARG A 83 5.14 20.85 7.39
N LEU A 84 5.84 21.31 6.36
CA LEU A 84 5.73 22.69 5.84
C LEU A 84 4.33 22.98 5.29
N LEU A 85 3.64 21.96 4.77
CA LEU A 85 2.24 22.09 4.32
C LEU A 85 1.33 22.55 5.47
N GLY A 86 1.58 22.11 6.70
CA GLY A 86 0.79 22.48 7.89
C GLY A 86 1.04 23.91 8.38
N GLU A 87 2.17 24.52 8.00
CA GLU A 87 2.52 25.90 8.37
C GLU A 87 1.90 26.93 7.41
N SER A 88 1.50 26.50 6.20
CA SER A 88 0.87 27.37 5.20
C SER A 88 -0.59 27.69 5.55
N GLU A 89 -0.87 28.98 5.81
CA GLU A 89 -2.24 29.46 6.04
C GLU A 89 -3.13 29.33 4.80
N GLU A 90 -2.57 29.48 3.59
CA GLU A 90 -3.29 29.34 2.34
C GLU A 90 -3.82 27.91 2.16
N LEU A 91 -2.96 26.92 2.40
CA LEU A 91 -3.34 25.50 2.31
C LEU A 91 -4.34 25.11 3.41
N ARG A 92 -4.17 25.64 4.62
CA ARG A 92 -5.16 25.48 5.70
C ARG A 92 -6.51 26.08 5.34
N GLY A 93 -6.54 27.23 4.67
CA GLY A 93 -7.76 27.86 4.18
C GLY A 93 -8.51 26.97 3.18
N LEU A 94 -7.78 26.37 2.23
CA LEU A 94 -8.37 25.41 1.28
C LEU A 94 -8.94 24.17 1.98
N LEU A 95 -8.26 23.66 3.00
CA LEU A 95 -8.70 22.50 3.81
C LEU A 95 -9.93 22.78 4.70
N LEU A 96 -10.32 24.04 4.94
CA LEU A 96 -11.57 24.34 5.64
C LEU A 96 -12.79 23.92 4.83
N ASN A 97 -12.66 23.75 3.51
CA ASN A 97 -13.74 23.32 2.64
C ASN A 97 -14.08 21.83 2.89
N PRO A 98 -15.30 21.50 3.35
CA PRO A 98 -15.67 20.12 3.65
C PRO A 98 -15.64 19.22 2.41
N HIS A 99 -15.97 19.77 1.24
CA HIS A 99 -15.94 19.05 -0.03
C HIS A 99 -14.52 18.59 -0.40
N LEU A 100 -13.52 19.47 -0.27
CA LEU A 100 -12.12 19.12 -0.54
C LEU A 100 -11.66 17.97 0.38
N ARG A 101 -12.00 18.03 1.68
CA ARG A 101 -11.68 16.96 2.64
C ARG A 101 -12.32 15.63 2.25
N GLN A 102 -13.57 15.66 1.77
CA GLN A 102 -14.24 14.47 1.27
C GLN A 102 -13.57 13.90 0.02
N LEU A 103 -13.16 14.75 -0.93
CA LEU A 103 -12.40 14.31 -2.11
C LEU A 103 -11.11 13.59 -1.71
N LEU A 104 -10.35 14.18 -0.79
CA LEU A 104 -9.09 13.60 -0.29
C LEU A 104 -9.31 12.26 0.39
N LEU A 105 -10.32 12.17 1.28
CA LEU A 105 -10.68 10.91 1.95
C LEU A 105 -11.15 9.84 0.95
N THR A 106 -11.89 10.25 -0.08
CA THR A 106 -12.39 9.35 -1.12
C THR A 106 -11.24 8.77 -1.95
N ILE A 107 -10.23 9.58 -2.30
CA ILE A 107 -9.02 9.06 -2.97
C ILE A 107 -8.26 8.10 -2.05
N ASP A 108 -8.09 8.44 -0.79
CA ASP A 108 -7.28 7.64 0.14
C ASP A 108 -7.86 6.24 0.36
N GLN A 109 -9.19 6.14 0.48
CA GLN A 109 -9.93 4.91 0.76
C GLN A 109 -10.30 4.10 -0.49
N ALA A 110 -10.18 4.67 -1.70
CA ALA A 110 -10.60 3.99 -2.91
C ALA A 110 -9.66 2.87 -3.36
N GLU A 111 -10.25 1.81 -3.90
CA GLU A 111 -9.52 0.73 -4.57
C GLU A 111 -8.91 1.22 -5.90
N GLU A 112 -9.63 2.07 -6.65
CA GLU A 112 -9.22 2.59 -7.97
C GLU A 112 -8.70 4.06 -7.90
N LYS A 113 -7.59 4.26 -7.20
CA LYS A 113 -7.00 5.59 -6.93
C LYS A 113 -6.62 6.37 -8.20
N SER A 114 -6.07 5.69 -9.20
CA SER A 114 -5.61 6.30 -10.45
C SER A 114 -6.76 6.92 -11.27
N SER A 115 -7.90 6.23 -11.31
CA SER A 115 -9.11 6.69 -12.00
C SER A 115 -9.74 7.90 -11.30
N LEU A 116 -9.82 7.87 -9.97
CA LEU A 116 -10.32 9.00 -9.18
C LEU A 116 -9.40 10.21 -9.24
N MET A 117 -8.08 10.00 -9.19
CA MET A 117 -7.10 11.07 -9.32
C MET A 117 -7.32 11.85 -10.63
N LYS A 118 -7.46 11.14 -11.77
CA LYS A 118 -7.75 11.78 -13.07
C LYS A 118 -9.07 12.54 -13.11
N LYS A 119 -10.07 12.08 -12.36
CA LYS A 119 -11.38 12.74 -12.28
C LYS A 119 -11.28 14.01 -11.44
N TYR A 120 -10.65 13.95 -10.27
CA TYR A 120 -10.55 15.09 -9.37
C TYR A 120 -9.54 16.12 -9.84
N MET A 121 -8.55 15.75 -10.66
CA MET A 121 -7.71 16.72 -11.38
C MET A 121 -8.48 17.59 -12.39
N GLN A 122 -9.77 17.32 -12.64
CA GLN A 122 -10.65 18.21 -13.42
C GLN A 122 -11.44 19.19 -12.54
N GLU A 123 -11.45 18.98 -11.22
CA GLU A 123 -12.15 19.84 -10.27
C GLU A 123 -11.24 21.03 -9.89
N PRO A 124 -11.65 22.28 -10.12
CA PRO A 124 -10.78 23.45 -9.92
C PRO A 124 -10.30 23.56 -8.47
N LEU A 125 -11.16 23.21 -7.50
CA LEU A 125 -10.83 23.23 -6.08
C LEU A 125 -9.71 22.25 -5.72
N PHE A 126 -9.67 21.07 -6.35
CA PHE A 126 -8.66 20.06 -6.09
C PHE A 126 -7.34 20.40 -6.81
N VAL A 127 -7.42 21.03 -7.99
CA VAL A 127 -6.26 21.56 -8.70
C VAL A 127 -5.59 22.68 -7.89
N GLU A 128 -6.35 23.64 -7.36
CA GLU A 128 -5.82 24.70 -6.49
C GLU A 128 -5.13 24.13 -5.25
N PHE A 129 -5.70 23.09 -4.64
CA PHE A 129 -5.08 22.38 -3.54
C PHE A 129 -3.75 21.72 -3.95
N ALA A 130 -3.74 21.00 -5.07
CA ALA A 130 -2.54 20.32 -5.57
C ALA A 130 -1.42 21.32 -5.91
N ASP A 131 -1.75 22.41 -6.61
CA ASP A 131 -0.81 23.48 -6.95
C ASP A 131 -0.22 24.13 -5.70
N CYS A 132 -1.05 24.41 -4.70
CA CYS A 132 -0.60 24.95 -3.42
C CYS A 132 0.34 23.98 -2.69
N CYS A 133 0.05 22.67 -2.71
CA CYS A 133 0.95 21.65 -2.16
C CYS A 133 2.29 21.64 -2.90
N LEU A 134 2.26 21.59 -4.23
CA LEU A 134 3.44 21.53 -5.10
C LEU A 134 4.34 22.75 -4.89
N ARG A 135 3.78 23.95 -4.84
CA ARG A 135 4.54 25.19 -4.57
C ARG A 135 5.30 25.17 -3.23
N ILE A 136 4.83 24.40 -2.25
CA ILE A 136 5.47 24.27 -0.93
C ILE A 136 6.54 23.16 -0.94
N VAL A 137 6.26 22.02 -1.57
CA VAL A 137 7.18 20.85 -1.57
C VAL A 137 8.27 20.95 -2.65
N GLU A 138 7.94 21.62 -3.75
CA GLU A 138 8.77 21.96 -4.90
C GLU A 138 8.66 23.46 -5.12
N PRO A 139 9.29 24.29 -4.25
CA PRO A 139 9.42 25.70 -4.55
C PRO A 139 10.09 25.81 -5.92
N PRO A 140 9.61 26.69 -6.82
CA PRO A 140 10.24 26.87 -8.12
C PRO A 140 11.70 27.21 -7.84
N GLU A 141 12.61 26.31 -8.23
CA GLU A 141 14.01 26.65 -8.26
C GLU A 141 14.08 27.94 -9.07
N LYS A 142 14.63 29.00 -8.46
CA LYS A 142 15.04 30.17 -9.25
C LYS A 142 15.77 29.59 -10.45
N GLU A 143 15.21 29.77 -11.64
CA GLU A 143 15.93 29.49 -12.87
C GLU A 143 17.33 30.02 -12.65
N ASN A 144 18.31 29.12 -12.67
CA ASN A 144 19.70 29.51 -12.67
C ASN A 144 19.82 30.45 -13.86
N ILE A 145 19.92 31.75 -13.56
CA ILE A 145 20.35 32.76 -14.51
C ILE A 145 21.73 32.27 -14.94
N LEU A 146 21.78 31.56 -16.07
CA LEU A 146 23.01 31.10 -16.66
C LEU A 146 23.74 32.37 -17.12
N PRO A 147 24.92 32.71 -16.58
CA PRO A 147 25.71 33.77 -17.17
C PRO A 147 26.47 33.16 -18.35
N GLU A 148 26.12 33.56 -19.56
CA GLU A 148 27.07 33.70 -20.68
C GLU A 148 26.82 35.01 -21.41
#